data_AF-M2ZXM3-F1
#
_entry.id   AF-M2ZXM3-F1
#
_cell.length_a   1.000
_cell.length_b   1.000
_cell.length_c   1.000
_cell.angle_alpha   90.00
_cell.angle_beta   90.00
_cell.angle_gamma   90.00
#
_symmetry.space_group_name_H-M   'P 1'
#
loop_
_entity.id
_entity.type
_entity.pdbx_description
1 polymer ?
#
loop_
_entity_poly.entity_id
_entity_poly.type
_entity_poly.pdbx_seq_one_letter_code
_entity_poly.pdbx_strand_id
1 'polypeptide(L)' 'MARHPEVSLVARTTGPTNLLAVVNCRDSLDLARYLSERIGSLDAIRAMETAPVIRTVKRAGALLPFER' A
#
# COMPACT_ATOMS: atom_id res chain seq x y z
N MET A 1 8.22 -1.34 -6.46
CA MET A 1 7.13 -0.79 -5.62
C MET A 1 6.28 0.27 -6.32
N ALA A 2 6.76 1.47 -6.67
CA ALA A 2 5.90 2.51 -7.29
C ALA A 2 5.24 2.12 -8.64
N ARG A 3 5.74 1.07 -9.28
CA ARG A 3 5.16 0.47 -10.51
C ARG A 3 4.30 -0.77 -10.25
N HIS A 4 4.12 -1.15 -8.99
CA HIS A 4 3.28 -2.31 -8.65
C HIS A 4 1.81 -1.89 -8.76
N PRO A 5 0.95 -2.71 -9.38
CA PRO A 5 -0.46 -2.38 -9.59
C PRO A 5 -1.24 -2.22 -8.27
N GLU A 6 -0.81 -2.89 -7.21
CA GLU A 6 -1.43 -2.79 -5.88
C GLU A 6 -1.18 -1.42 -5.23
N VAL A 7 -0.13 -0.71 -5.64
CA VAL A 7 0.35 0.49 -4.96
C VAL A 7 -0.36 1.74 -5.47
N SER A 8 -1.16 2.37 -4.60
CA SER A 8 -1.86 3.63 -4.88
C SER A 8 -1.06 4.88 -4.47
N LEU A 9 -0.15 4.73 -3.52
CA LEU A 9 0.78 5.77 -3.09
C LEU A 9 2.06 5.14 -2.55
N VAL A 10 3.20 5.75 -2.88
CA VAL A 10 4.46 5.56 -2.16
C VAL A 10 5.03 6.93 -1.86
N ALA A 11 5.45 7.13 -0.61
CA ALA A 11 6.10 8.34 -0.19
C ALA A 11 7.36 8.02 0.62
N ARG A 12 8.36 8.89 0.52
CA ARG A 12 9.49 8.91 1.45
C ARG A 12 9.07 9.67 2.70
N THR A 13 9.45 9.15 3.86
CA THR A 13 9.14 9.72 5.17
C THR A 13 10.45 10.09 5.87
N THR A 14 10.39 11.05 6.81
CA THR A 14 11.56 11.53 7.57
C THR A 14 11.67 10.92 8.97
N GLY A 15 10.80 9.96 9.30
CA GLY A 15 10.76 9.25 10.57
C GLY A 15 11.57 7.94 10.56
N PRO A 16 11.36 7.05 11.55
CA PRO A 16 12.10 5.79 11.65
C PRO A 16 11.83 4.83 10.49
N THR A 17 10.64 4.91 9.89
CA THR A 17 10.34 4.25 8.62
C THR A 17 10.73 5.19 7.48
N ASN A 18 11.50 4.69 6.50
CA ASN A 18 11.98 5.50 5.37
C ASN A 18 10.95 5.65 4.24
N LEU A 19 10.00 4.70 4.14
CA LEU A 19 8.96 4.68 3.12
C LEU A 19 7.59 4.37 3.74
N LEU A 20 6.55 5.03 3.23
CA LEU A 20 5.15 4.68 3.43
C LEU A 20 4.58 4.21 2.10
N ALA A 21 3.84 3.10 2.10
CA ALA A 21 3.08 2.66 0.94
C ALA A 21 1.60 2.43 1.31
N VAL A 22 0.69 2.86 0.43
CA VAL A 22 -0.73 2.54 0.52
C VAL A 22 -1.06 1.57 -0.61
N VAL A 23 -1.49 0.37 -0.24
CA VAL A 23 -1.77 -0.71 -1.19
C VAL A 23 -3.24 -1.09 -1.16
N ASN A 24 -3.79 -1.35 -2.33
CA ASN A 24 -5.13 -1.88 -2.53
C ASN A 24 -4.99 -3.32 -3.04
N CYS A 25 -5.47 -4.27 -2.26
CA CYS A 25 -5.49 -5.69 -2.61
C CYS A 25 -6.94 -6.18 -2.61
N ARG A 26 -7.22 -7.28 -3.32
CA ARG A 26 -8.59 -7.78 -3.46
C ARG A 26 -9.16 -8.30 -2.13
N ASP A 27 -8.31 -8.93 -1.32
CA ASP A 27 -8.64 -9.50 -0.02
C ASP A 27 -7.38 -9.64 0.85
N SER A 28 -7.54 -10.19 2.06
CA SER A 28 -6.45 -10.39 3.01
C SER A 28 -5.41 -11.42 2.56
N LEU A 29 -5.80 -12.43 1.78
CA LEU A 29 -4.89 -13.43 1.25
C LEU A 29 -4.03 -12.84 0.12
N ASP A 30 -4.62 -12.01 -0.72
CA ASP A 30 -3.93 -11.24 -1.76
C ASP A 30 -2.92 -10.26 -1.14
N LEU A 31 -3.30 -9.62 -0.02
CA LEU A 31 -2.38 -8.79 0.76
C LEU A 31 -1.23 -9.62 1.35
N ALA A 32 -1.51 -10.77 1.96
CA ALA A 32 -0.48 -11.64 2.54
C ALA A 32 0.54 -12.07 1.47
N ARG A 33 0.06 -12.53 0.30
CA ARG A 33 0.90 -12.88 -0.86
C ARG A 33 1.73 -11.70 -1.35
N TYR A 34 1.12 -10.52 -1.49
CA TYR A 34 1.84 -9.31 -1.89
C TYR A 34 2.99 -8.98 -0.93
N LEU A 35 2.74 -9.05 0.38
CA LEU A 35 3.76 -8.76 1.40
C LEU A 35 4.88 -9.81 1.41
N SER A 36 4.55 -11.10 1.39
CA SER A 36 5.55 -12.17 1.48
C SER A 36 6.32 -12.41 0.19
N GLU A 37 5.67 -12.32 -0.97
CA GLU A 37 6.26 -12.72 -2.25
C GLU A 37 6.77 -11.52 -3.05
N ARG A 38 6.05 -10.39 -3.08
CA ARG A 38 6.42 -9.24 -3.93
C ARG A 38 7.27 -8.23 -3.19
N ILE A 39 6.93 -7.96 -1.94
CA ILE A 39 7.72 -7.08 -1.07
C ILE A 39 8.85 -7.87 -0.41
N GLY A 40 8.57 -9.07 0.11
CA GLY A 40 9.56 -9.94 0.74
C GLY A 40 10.69 -10.40 -0.18
N SER A 41 10.50 -10.39 -1.51
CA SER A 41 11.57 -10.69 -2.47
C SER A 41 12.52 -9.53 -2.75
N LEU A 42 12.30 -8.35 -2.14
CA LEU A 42 13.13 -7.17 -2.38
C LEU A 42 14.24 -7.11 -1.34
N ASP A 43 15.46 -7.47 -1.73
CA ASP A 43 16.65 -7.46 -0.86
C ASP A 43 16.90 -6.11 -0.15
N ALA A 44 16.43 -5.01 -0.74
CA ALA A 44 16.57 -3.67 -0.19
C ALA A 44 15.65 -3.40 1.04
N ILE A 45 14.64 -4.24 1.27
CA ILE A 45 13.69 -4.09 2.38
C ILE A 45 14.17 -4.90 3.57
N ARG A 46 14.62 -4.22 4.62
CA ARG A 46 15.15 -4.85 5.83
C ARG A 46 14.11 -5.11 6.91
N ALA A 47 13.07 -4.30 6.93
CA ALA A 47 11.96 -4.40 7.86
C ALA A 47 10.72 -3.79 7.21
N MET A 48 9.55 -4.31 7.57
CA MET A 48 8.26 -3.73 7.21
C MET A 48 7.29 -3.92 8.37
N GLU A 49 6.43 -2.93 8.56
CA GLU A 49 5.23 -3.05 9.39
C GLU A 49 4.02 -2.81 8.49
N THR A 50 2.91 -3.49 8.78
CA THR A 50 1.69 -3.36 7.98
C THR A 50 0.46 -3.42 8.87
N ALA A 51 -0.52 -2.58 8.56
CA ALA A 51 -1.83 -2.57 9.21
C ALA A 51 -2.93 -2.38 8.14
N PRO A 52 -4.02 -3.15 8.19
CA PRO A 52 -5.17 -2.94 7.30
C PRO A 52 -5.93 -1.65 7.64
N VAL A 53 -6.48 -0.99 6.63
CA VAL A 53 -7.44 0.11 6.83
C VAL A 53 -8.82 -0.49 7.12
N ILE A 54 -9.28 -0.39 8.37
CA ILE A 54 -10.59 -0.90 8.79
C ILE A 54 -11.73 0.02 8.34
N ARG A 55 -11.50 1.34 8.35
CA ARG A 55 -12.47 2.35 7.93
C ARG A 55 -11.79 3.61 7.42
N THR A 56 -12.20 4.09 6.24
CA THR A 56 -11.77 5.42 5.75
C THR A 56 -12.74 6.47 6.27
N VAL A 57 -12.30 7.27 7.24
CA VAL A 57 -13.11 8.35 7.84
C VAL A 57 -13.12 9.64 7.01
N LYS A 58 -12.04 9.90 6.28
CA LYS A 58 -11.87 11.06 5.42
C LYS A 58 -11.07 10.65 4.19
N ARG A 59 -11.50 11.12 3.03
CA ARG A 59 -10.76 11.00 1.76
C ARG A 59 -10.72 12.37 1.10
N ALA A 60 -9.59 12.70 0.51
CA ALA A 60 -9.45 13.85 -0.38
C ALA A 60 -8.94 13.33 -1.73
N GLY A 61 -9.53 13.81 -2.81
CA GLY A 61 -9.21 13.40 -4.18
C GLY A 61 -10.27 13.92 -5.15
N ALA A 62 -10.01 13.78 -6.45
CA ALA A 62 -11.03 14.05 -7.46
C ALA A 62 -12.23 13.11 -7.25
N LEU A 63 -13.44 13.65 -7.40
CA LEU A 63 -14.63 12.82 -7.49
C LEU A 63 -14.51 12.01 -8.79
N LEU A 64 -14.60 10.69 -8.67
CA LEU A 64 -14.76 9.86 -9.87
C LEU A 64 -16.11 10.21 -10.49
N PRO A 65 -16.20 10.34 -11.82
CA PRO A 65 -17.48 10.52 -12.49
C PRO A 65 -18.46 9.45 -12.02
N PHE A 66 -19.62 9.86 -11.56
CA PHE A 66 -20.70 8.92 -11.25
C PHE A 66 -21.33 8.51 -12.57
N GLU A 67 -20.97 7.35 -13.09
CA GLU A 67 -21.73 6.70 -14.16
C GLU A 67 -22.90 5.92 -13.53
N ARG A 68 -24.10 6.17 -14.05
CA ARG A 68 -25.37 5.63 -13.53
C ARG A 68 -25.70 4.31 -14.19
#